data_AF-A0A7M4A8M4-F1
#
_entry.id   AF-A0A7M4A8M4-F1
#
_cell.length_a   1.000
_cell.length_b   1.000
_cell.length_c   1.000
_cell.angle_alpha   90.00
_cell.angle_beta   90.00
_cell.angle_gamma   90.00
#
_symmetry.space_group_name_H-M   'P 1'
#
loop_
_entity.id
_entity.type
_entity.pdbx_description
1 polymer ?
#
loop_
_entity_poly.entity_id
_entity_poly.type
_entity_poly.pdbx_seq_one_letter_code
_entity_poly.pdbx_strand_id
1 'polypeptide(L)'
;MSVKNILATLSQRVEEHPDKIAFAFRNKDSNEISYDEISYSDLDKKSSKVANYLSQRGFHHGLITLVIIRPNIDFIILLYGMIKSGSVPLLIPNLNLKNSYDRRQLRAILNRAKPRGIIGYRKSLFISWVLRFSRKSDMSINMKHLKSYYTNTNNDSIFDLEDGKNWEETPAFVKYTTGTTGPAKGVVYNHGMLHAHLRLLKSQGMNKEEVFFGRSGTLIVHPLLGITSIVNTSKPRQTTGQNIVDEINQWKASSAFLSPPSAINLAKFLDLRTNDKCQNTPILPSLKRLYVGGESVSAKIVQLIEPHFSKHRPADGGFHLVT
;
A
#
# COMPACT_ATOMS: atom_id res chain seq x y z
N MET A 1 -19.33 -0.67 21.30
CA MET A 1 -19.55 -1.47 20.07
C MET A 1 -18.26 -2.23 19.81
N SER A 2 -18.33 -3.55 19.55
CA SER A 2 -17.13 -4.35 19.25
C SER A 2 -16.51 -3.90 17.93
N VAL A 3 -15.17 -3.73 17.87
CA VAL A 3 -14.47 -3.39 16.63
C VAL A 3 -14.40 -4.63 15.75
N LYS A 4 -14.91 -4.54 14.51
CA LYS A 4 -14.84 -5.62 13.53
C LYS A 4 -13.49 -5.65 12.82
N ASN A 5 -13.21 -6.75 12.11
CA ASN A 5 -12.12 -6.79 11.14
C ASN A 5 -12.21 -5.56 10.20
N ILE A 6 -11.06 -4.99 9.85
CA ILE A 6 -11.00 -3.73 9.08
C ILE A 6 -11.62 -3.90 7.70
N LEU A 7 -11.58 -5.11 7.14
CA LEU A 7 -12.15 -5.43 5.83
C LEU A 7 -13.64 -5.80 5.89
N ALA A 8 -14.29 -5.72 7.05
CA ALA A 8 -15.71 -6.11 7.21
C ALA A 8 -16.68 -5.28 6.35
N THR A 9 -16.29 -4.06 5.94
CA THR A 9 -17.11 -3.20 5.07
C THR A 9 -16.69 -3.24 3.61
N LEU A 10 -15.78 -4.15 3.22
CA LEU A 10 -15.32 -4.24 1.83
C LEU A 10 -16.45 -4.72 0.92
N SER A 11 -17.25 -5.70 1.35
CA SER A 11 -18.37 -6.23 0.57
C SER A 11 -19.39 -5.15 0.21
N GLN A 12 -19.74 -4.27 1.14
CA GLN A 12 -20.61 -3.12 0.88
C GLN A 12 -20.05 -2.23 -0.26
N ARG A 13 -18.73 -2.01 -0.30
CA ARG A 13 -18.09 -1.22 -1.37
C ARG A 13 -18.07 -1.94 -2.70
N VAL A 14 -17.97 -3.27 -2.68
CA VAL A 14 -18.07 -4.12 -3.88
C VAL A 14 -19.48 -4.05 -4.46
N GLU A 15 -20.52 -4.06 -3.62
CA GLU A 15 -21.91 -3.91 -4.06
C GLU A 15 -22.16 -2.53 -4.68
N GLU A 16 -21.63 -1.46 -4.08
CA GLU A 16 -21.77 -0.09 -4.60
C GLU A 16 -20.99 0.14 -5.90
N HIS A 17 -19.79 -0.44 -6.03
CA HIS A 17 -18.83 -0.12 -7.10
C HIS A 17 -17.99 -1.33 -7.55
N PRO A 18 -18.61 -2.39 -8.11
CA PRO A 18 -17.92 -3.66 -8.37
C PRO A 18 -16.75 -3.52 -9.36
N ASP A 19 -16.95 -2.76 -10.42
CA ASP A 19 -16.00 -2.61 -11.53
C ASP A 19 -15.03 -1.43 -11.35
N LYS A 20 -15.23 -0.61 -10.31
CA LYS A 20 -14.31 0.48 -10.02
C LYS A 20 -12.92 -0.08 -9.72
N ILE A 21 -11.86 0.61 -10.14
CA ILE A 21 -10.48 0.22 -9.83
C ILE A 21 -10.18 0.52 -8.36
N ALA A 22 -9.74 -0.50 -7.60
CA ALA A 22 -9.25 -0.36 -6.23
C ALA A 22 -7.79 0.09 -6.22
N PHE A 23 -6.95 -0.62 -6.98
CA PHE A 23 -5.53 -0.32 -7.11
C PHE A 23 -5.08 -0.41 -8.56
N ALA A 24 -4.21 0.51 -8.95
CA ALA A 24 -3.45 0.46 -10.19
C ALA A 24 -1.96 0.60 -9.87
N PHE A 25 -1.13 -0.37 -10.26
CA PHE A 25 0.31 -0.35 -10.05
C PHE A 25 1.02 -0.02 -11.36
N ARG A 26 1.85 1.02 -11.34
CA ARG A 26 2.62 1.40 -12.53
C ARG A 26 3.61 0.30 -12.91
N ASN A 27 3.54 -0.14 -14.17
CA ASN A 27 4.50 -1.06 -14.75
C ASN A 27 5.83 -0.35 -15.00
N LYS A 28 6.93 -1.01 -14.61
CA LYS A 28 8.29 -0.46 -14.70
C LYS A 28 9.04 -0.89 -15.94
N ASP A 29 8.65 -2.02 -16.50
CA ASP A 29 9.36 -2.68 -17.59
C ASP A 29 8.81 -2.28 -18.97
N SER A 30 7.81 -1.39 -19.00
CA SER A 30 7.21 -0.83 -20.20
C SER A 30 7.82 0.54 -20.51
N ASN A 31 8.19 0.76 -21.77
CA ASN A 31 8.60 2.08 -22.27
C ASN A 31 7.43 3.07 -22.25
N GLU A 32 6.20 2.57 -22.37
CA GLU A 32 4.96 3.34 -22.24
C GLU A 32 4.41 3.29 -20.81
N ILE A 33 3.70 4.33 -20.39
CA ILE A 33 3.02 4.35 -19.09
C ILE A 33 1.85 3.35 -19.14
N SER A 34 2.03 2.21 -18.46
CA SER A 34 1.00 1.18 -18.31
C SER A 34 0.83 0.75 -16.85
N TYR A 35 -0.31 0.13 -16.55
CA TYR A 35 -0.70 -0.23 -15.20
C TYR A 35 -1.21 -1.68 -15.11
N ASP A 36 -0.84 -2.35 -14.02
CA ASP A 36 -1.52 -3.56 -13.56
C ASP A 36 -2.63 -3.15 -12.60
N GLU A 37 -3.87 -3.53 -12.90
CA GLU A 37 -5.06 -3.04 -12.21
C GLU A 37 -5.84 -4.15 -11.52
N ILE A 38 -6.59 -3.78 -10.49
CA ILE A 38 -7.57 -4.66 -9.85
C ILE A 38 -8.83 -3.89 -9.46
N SER A 39 -9.98 -4.41 -9.86
CA SER A 39 -11.28 -3.87 -9.45
C SER A 39 -11.62 -4.24 -8.01
N TYR A 40 -12.66 -3.61 -7.45
CA TYR A 40 -13.16 -3.94 -6.11
C TYR A 40 -13.65 -5.39 -6.05
N SER A 41 -14.46 -5.81 -7.03
CA SER A 41 -14.99 -7.18 -7.09
C SER A 41 -13.87 -8.22 -7.18
N ASP A 42 -12.86 -7.96 -8.00
CA ASP A 42 -11.72 -8.86 -8.15
C ASP A 42 -10.86 -8.92 -6.90
N LEU A 43 -10.62 -7.78 -6.26
CA LEU A 43 -9.86 -7.71 -5.01
C LEU A 43 -10.55 -8.52 -3.92
N ASP A 44 -11.86 -8.37 -3.77
CA ASP A 44 -12.64 -9.09 -2.77
C ASP A 44 -12.64 -10.60 -3.04
N LYS A 45 -12.99 -11.03 -4.26
CA LYS A 45 -13.02 -12.45 -4.64
C LYS A 45 -11.64 -13.12 -4.52
N LYS A 46 -10.59 -12.49 -5.07
CA LYS A 46 -9.23 -13.07 -5.07
C LYS A 46 -8.66 -13.10 -3.65
N SER A 47 -8.93 -12.09 -2.83
CA SER A 47 -8.50 -12.09 -1.42
C SER A 47 -9.24 -13.11 -0.56
N SER A 48 -10.54 -13.35 -0.80
CA SER A 48 -11.28 -14.44 -0.15
C SER A 48 -10.72 -15.81 -0.52
N LYS A 49 -10.38 -16.05 -1.78
CA LYS A 49 -9.66 -17.27 -2.22
C LYS A 49 -8.34 -17.44 -1.48
N VAL A 50 -7.58 -16.36 -1.31
CA VAL A 50 -6.34 -16.40 -0.51
C VAL A 50 -6.65 -16.76 0.95
N ALA A 51 -7.65 -16.14 1.56
CA ALA A 51 -8.03 -16.41 2.95
C ALA A 51 -8.40 -17.89 3.15
N ASN A 52 -9.24 -18.45 2.27
CA ASN A 52 -9.58 -19.89 2.25
C ASN A 52 -8.34 -20.77 2.14
N TYR A 53 -7.47 -20.49 1.16
CA TYR A 53 -6.26 -21.27 0.92
C TYR A 53 -5.29 -21.28 2.11
N LEU A 54 -5.18 -20.12 2.77
CA LEU A 54 -4.34 -19.92 3.96
C LEU A 54 -4.93 -20.66 5.16
N SER A 55 -6.21 -20.48 5.44
CA SER A 55 -6.89 -21.17 6.56
C SER A 55 -6.79 -22.68 6.46
N GLN A 56 -7.01 -23.27 5.27
CA GLN A 56 -6.85 -24.71 5.01
C GLN A 56 -5.42 -25.23 5.28
N ARG A 57 -4.43 -24.36 5.29
CA ARG A 57 -3.02 -24.71 5.54
C ARG A 57 -2.57 -24.36 6.96
N GLY A 58 -3.48 -23.93 7.82
CA GLY A 58 -3.21 -23.60 9.23
C GLY A 58 -2.83 -22.14 9.49
N PHE A 59 -2.94 -21.25 8.49
CA PHE A 59 -2.67 -19.82 8.68
C PHE A 59 -3.89 -19.20 9.34
N HIS A 60 -3.92 -19.30 10.66
CA HIS A 60 -5.03 -18.86 11.49
C HIS A 60 -4.78 -17.48 12.11
N HIS A 61 -5.79 -17.00 12.83
CA HIS A 61 -5.76 -15.75 13.58
C HIS A 61 -4.50 -15.61 14.46
N GLY A 62 -3.84 -14.46 14.39
CA GLY A 62 -2.66 -14.12 15.20
C GLY A 62 -1.36 -14.77 14.73
N LEU A 63 -1.39 -15.65 13.72
CA LEU A 63 -0.19 -16.28 13.18
C LEU A 63 0.65 -15.24 12.43
N ILE A 64 1.80 -14.88 13.00
CA ILE A 64 2.76 -13.94 12.39
C ILE A 64 3.48 -14.62 11.23
N THR A 65 3.35 -14.02 10.05
CA THR A 65 3.81 -14.60 8.79
C THR A 65 4.73 -13.63 8.06
N LEU A 66 5.98 -14.03 7.82
CA LEU A 66 6.94 -13.25 7.04
C LEU A 66 6.51 -13.20 5.57
N VAL A 67 6.33 -12.00 5.02
CA VAL A 67 6.00 -11.80 3.60
C VAL A 67 7.21 -11.28 2.84
N ILE A 68 7.71 -12.04 1.86
CA ILE A 68 8.85 -11.68 1.02
C ILE A 68 8.41 -11.53 -0.43
N ILE A 69 7.61 -10.51 -0.68
CA ILE A 69 7.03 -10.16 -1.98
C ILE A 69 7.17 -8.66 -2.20
N ARG A 70 7.46 -8.23 -3.44
CA ARG A 70 7.52 -6.81 -3.78
C ARG A 70 6.11 -6.23 -3.92
N PRO A 71 5.89 -4.94 -3.60
CA PRO A 71 4.59 -4.31 -3.79
C PRO A 71 4.13 -4.38 -5.26
N ASN A 72 3.02 -5.06 -5.50
CA ASN A 72 2.29 -5.21 -6.76
C ASN A 72 0.84 -5.66 -6.45
N ILE A 73 0.04 -5.93 -7.47
CA ILE A 73 -1.34 -6.43 -7.29
C ILE A 73 -1.38 -7.74 -6.49
N ASP A 74 -0.50 -8.70 -6.80
CA ASP A 74 -0.43 -9.98 -6.09
C ASP A 74 -0.17 -9.79 -4.58
N PHE A 75 0.66 -8.80 -4.21
CA PHE A 75 0.94 -8.44 -2.82
C PHE A 75 -0.31 -7.88 -2.12
N ILE A 76 -1.10 -7.05 -2.79
CA ILE A 76 -2.34 -6.50 -2.23
C ILE A 76 -3.37 -7.61 -2.03
N ILE A 77 -3.56 -8.49 -3.01
CA ILE A 77 -4.45 -9.66 -2.88
C ILE A 77 -4.05 -10.51 -1.67
N LEU A 78 -2.74 -10.79 -1.53
CA LEU A 78 -2.22 -11.54 -0.40
C LEU A 78 -2.49 -10.83 0.93
N LEU A 79 -2.17 -9.54 1.01
CA LEU A 79 -2.34 -8.74 2.23
C LEU A 79 -3.80 -8.74 2.68
N TYR A 80 -4.74 -8.54 1.76
CA TYR A 80 -6.17 -8.59 2.05
C TYR A 80 -6.62 -9.98 2.50
N GLY A 81 -6.15 -11.04 1.83
CA GLY A 81 -6.51 -12.41 2.23
C GLY A 81 -5.98 -12.80 3.61
N MET A 82 -4.77 -12.35 3.95
CA MET A 82 -4.20 -12.55 5.30
C MET A 82 -4.98 -11.77 6.37
N ILE A 83 -5.34 -10.52 6.10
CA ILE A 83 -6.15 -9.70 7.01
C ILE A 83 -7.54 -10.33 7.20
N LYS A 84 -8.17 -10.83 6.12
CA LYS A 84 -9.44 -11.58 6.21
C LYS A 84 -9.32 -12.80 7.10
N SER A 85 -8.27 -13.62 6.93
CA SER A 85 -8.05 -14.84 7.73
C SER A 85 -7.52 -14.56 9.15
N GLY A 86 -7.21 -13.31 9.47
CA GLY A 86 -6.58 -12.91 10.73
C GLY A 86 -5.10 -13.30 10.87
N SER A 87 -4.47 -13.82 9.82
CA SER A 87 -3.01 -14.01 9.82
C SER A 87 -2.31 -12.65 9.74
N VAL A 88 -1.22 -12.48 10.50
CA VAL A 88 -0.56 -11.19 10.67
C VAL A 88 0.66 -11.11 9.75
N PRO A 89 0.60 -10.36 8.63
CA PRO A 89 1.75 -10.17 7.77
C PRO A 89 2.82 -9.34 8.47
N LEU A 90 4.03 -9.89 8.47
CA LEU A 90 5.25 -9.24 8.89
C LEU A 90 5.97 -8.70 7.65
N LEU A 91 5.93 -7.38 7.49
CA LEU A 91 6.53 -6.65 6.38
C LEU A 91 7.91 -6.13 6.80
N ILE A 92 8.94 -6.52 6.04
CA ILE A 92 10.32 -6.09 6.28
C ILE A 92 10.68 -4.85 5.45
N PRO A 93 11.64 -4.02 5.91
CA PRO A 93 12.15 -2.93 5.10
C PRO A 93 12.85 -3.46 3.84
N ASN A 94 13.15 -2.56 2.91
CA ASN A 94 13.89 -2.93 1.71
C ASN A 94 15.35 -3.24 2.09
N LEU A 95 15.66 -4.53 2.24
CA LEU A 95 16.97 -5.03 2.63
C LEU A 95 17.70 -5.63 1.42
N ASN A 96 18.96 -5.24 1.22
CA ASN A 96 19.84 -5.84 0.23
C ASN A 96 20.57 -7.03 0.85
N LEU A 97 20.04 -8.23 0.67
CA LEU A 97 20.57 -9.46 1.30
C LEU A 97 21.96 -9.89 0.81
N LYS A 98 22.53 -9.20 -0.19
CA LYS A 98 23.95 -9.35 -0.54
C LYS A 98 24.87 -8.70 0.51
N ASN A 99 24.39 -7.67 1.21
CA ASN A 99 25.10 -6.96 2.27
C ASN A 99 25.03 -7.76 3.60
N SER A 100 26.18 -7.90 4.29
CA SER A 100 26.26 -8.55 5.60
C SER A 100 25.50 -7.81 6.71
N TYR A 101 25.45 -6.47 6.64
CA TYR A 101 24.68 -5.63 7.55
C TYR A 101 23.17 -5.89 7.44
N ASP A 102 22.63 -5.91 6.22
CA ASP A 102 21.21 -6.18 5.97
C ASP A 102 20.81 -7.61 6.35
N ARG A 103 21.70 -8.58 6.15
CA ARG A 103 21.51 -9.96 6.67
C ARG A 103 21.49 -10.00 8.20
N ARG A 104 22.25 -9.15 8.88
CA ARG A 104 22.25 -9.03 10.35
C ARG A 104 20.95 -8.38 10.83
N GLN A 105 20.51 -7.31 10.16
CA GLN A 105 19.22 -6.68 10.44
C GLN A 105 18.06 -7.65 10.25
N LEU A 106 18.01 -8.39 9.13
CA LEU A 106 16.97 -9.39 8.90
C LEU A 106 16.96 -10.43 10.03
N ARG A 107 18.11 -10.99 10.42
CA ARG A 107 18.19 -11.93 11.55
C ARG A 107 17.67 -11.32 12.86
N ALA A 108 18.00 -10.07 13.15
CA ALA A 108 17.50 -9.38 14.34
C ALA A 108 15.97 -9.21 14.32
N ILE A 109 15.40 -8.85 13.16
CA ILE A 109 13.95 -8.77 12.95
C ILE A 109 13.30 -10.13 13.21
N LEU A 110 13.82 -11.19 12.60
CA LEU A 110 13.25 -12.54 12.70
C LEU A 110 13.36 -13.10 14.12
N ASN A 111 14.48 -12.88 14.80
CA ASN A 111 14.67 -13.30 16.20
C ASN A 111 13.68 -12.61 17.15
N ARG A 112 13.33 -11.35 16.87
CA ARG A 112 12.38 -10.58 17.66
C ARG A 112 10.93 -10.97 17.33
N ALA A 113 10.59 -11.05 16.05
CA ALA A 113 9.22 -11.27 15.59
C ALA A 113 8.78 -12.74 15.64
N LYS A 114 9.73 -13.69 15.62
CA LYS A 114 9.50 -15.16 15.64
C LYS A 114 8.34 -15.60 14.73
N PRO A 115 8.33 -15.21 13.43
CA PRO A 115 7.24 -15.58 12.53
C PRO A 115 7.19 -17.12 12.39
N ARG A 116 5.97 -17.67 12.38
CA ARG A 116 5.72 -19.12 12.22
C ARG A 116 5.31 -19.51 10.80
N GLY A 117 5.08 -18.51 9.97
CA GLY A 117 4.76 -18.66 8.55
C GLY A 117 5.71 -17.86 7.67
N ILE A 118 5.90 -18.32 6.44
CA ILE A 118 6.58 -17.55 5.39
C ILE A 118 5.85 -17.67 4.05
N ILE A 119 5.68 -16.54 3.37
CA ILE A 119 5.07 -16.47 2.03
C ILE A 119 6.01 -15.70 1.10
N GLY A 120 6.35 -16.30 -0.04
CA GLY A 120 7.26 -15.70 -1.02
C GLY A 120 7.41 -16.52 -2.29
N TYR A 121 8.21 -16.03 -3.23
CA TYR A 121 8.60 -16.78 -4.43
C TYR A 121 9.75 -17.76 -4.12
N ARG A 122 9.95 -18.82 -4.92
CA ARG A 122 10.97 -19.88 -4.66
C ARG A 122 12.34 -19.34 -4.30
N LYS A 123 12.83 -18.33 -5.04
CA LYS A 123 14.14 -17.70 -4.78
C LYS A 123 14.19 -16.98 -3.41
N SER A 124 13.10 -16.34 -2.98
CA SER A 124 13.06 -15.68 -1.67
C SER A 124 12.86 -16.65 -0.50
N LEU A 125 12.10 -17.73 -0.70
CA LEU A 125 11.97 -18.82 0.26
C LEU A 125 13.31 -19.53 0.50
N PHE A 126 14.11 -19.74 -0.56
CA PHE A 126 15.44 -20.32 -0.46
C PHE A 126 16.40 -19.45 0.38
N ILE A 127 16.33 -18.13 0.26
CA ILE A 127 17.15 -17.21 1.07
C ILE A 127 16.77 -17.29 2.56
N SER A 128 15.48 -17.39 2.87
CA SER A 128 15.03 -17.63 4.23
C SER A 128 15.56 -18.96 4.78
N TRP A 129 15.48 -20.03 3.98
CA TRP A 129 16.03 -21.35 4.33
C TRP A 129 17.55 -21.32 4.58
N VAL A 130 18.32 -20.66 3.71
CA VAL A 130 19.79 -20.47 3.84
C VAL A 130 20.16 -19.65 5.07
N LEU A 131 19.31 -18.70 5.49
CA LEU A 131 19.50 -17.94 6.72
C LEU A 131 19.15 -18.73 7.99
N ARG A 132 18.99 -20.06 7.89
CA ARG A 132 18.60 -20.99 8.98
C ARG A 132 17.28 -20.60 9.65
N PHE A 133 16.33 -20.10 8.86
CA PHE A 133 14.99 -19.76 9.32
C PHE A 133 14.17 -20.98 9.76
N SER A 134 14.27 -22.09 9.03
CA SER A 134 13.32 -23.20 9.18
C SER A 134 13.71 -24.11 10.35
N ARG A 135 12.91 -24.06 11.42
CA ARG A 135 12.64 -25.27 12.21
C ARG A 135 11.75 -26.18 11.35
N LYS A 136 11.80 -27.50 11.57
CA LYS A 136 11.00 -28.51 10.82
C LYS A 136 9.47 -28.25 10.84
N SER A 137 8.98 -27.33 11.67
CA SER A 137 7.56 -27.01 11.90
C SER A 137 7.05 -25.72 11.25
N ASP A 138 7.88 -24.97 10.50
CA ASP A 138 7.46 -23.68 9.94
C ASP A 138 6.65 -23.83 8.65
N MET A 139 5.52 -23.13 8.58
CA MET A 139 4.61 -23.18 7.44
C MET A 139 5.13 -22.32 6.29
N SER A 140 5.19 -22.86 5.06
CA SER A 140 5.68 -22.11 3.91
C SER A 140 4.72 -22.17 2.71
N ILE A 141 4.44 -21.00 2.11
CA ILE A 141 3.63 -20.87 0.89
C ILE A 141 4.45 -20.26 -0.23
N ASN A 142 4.44 -20.96 -1.36
CA ASN A 142 4.97 -20.43 -2.62
C ASN A 142 3.92 -19.55 -3.30
N MET A 143 4.26 -18.28 -3.53
CA MET A 143 3.37 -17.30 -4.14
C MET A 143 2.90 -17.71 -5.55
N LYS A 144 3.69 -18.48 -6.31
CA LYS A 144 3.26 -19.00 -7.62
C LYS A 144 2.06 -19.95 -7.50
N HIS A 145 2.07 -20.82 -6.49
CA HIS A 145 0.97 -21.77 -6.26
C HIS A 145 -0.25 -21.04 -5.71
N LEU A 146 -0.04 -20.08 -4.80
CA LEU A 146 -1.12 -19.23 -4.30
C LEU A 146 -1.77 -18.43 -5.43
N LYS A 147 -0.97 -17.89 -6.36
CA LYS A 147 -1.45 -17.21 -7.57
C LYS A 147 -2.31 -18.11 -8.42
N SER A 148 -1.81 -19.30 -8.76
CA SER A 148 -2.60 -20.30 -9.48
C SER A 148 -3.92 -20.64 -8.80
N TYR A 149 -3.96 -20.63 -7.46
CA TYR A 149 -5.17 -20.91 -6.70
C TYR A 149 -6.19 -19.76 -6.79
N TYR A 150 -5.80 -18.52 -6.51
CA TYR A 150 -6.75 -17.41 -6.53
C TYR A 150 -7.17 -16.99 -7.95
N THR A 151 -6.41 -17.35 -8.98
CA THR A 151 -6.80 -17.13 -10.39
C THR A 151 -7.73 -18.21 -10.93
N ASN A 152 -7.79 -19.38 -10.29
CA ASN A 152 -8.70 -20.44 -10.71
C ASN A 152 -10.14 -20.10 -10.31
N THR A 153 -11.03 -19.95 -11.30
CA THR A 153 -12.44 -19.59 -11.13
C THR A 153 -13.23 -20.62 -10.34
N ASN A 154 -12.83 -21.90 -10.37
CA ASN A 154 -13.52 -22.99 -9.69
C ASN A 154 -13.30 -23.02 -8.17
N ASN A 155 -12.30 -22.30 -7.67
CA ASN A 155 -12.05 -22.20 -6.22
C ASN A 155 -13.01 -21.21 -5.57
N ASP A 156 -13.46 -21.53 -4.36
CA ASP A 156 -14.40 -20.71 -3.60
C ASP A 156 -13.86 -19.31 -3.29
N SER A 157 -14.66 -18.30 -3.66
CA SER A 157 -14.40 -16.87 -3.44
C SER A 157 -15.19 -16.26 -2.29
N ILE A 158 -15.91 -17.06 -1.51
CA ILE A 158 -16.59 -16.62 -0.31
C ILE A 158 -15.71 -16.95 0.89
N PHE A 159 -15.55 -16.01 1.82
CA PHE A 159 -14.83 -16.23 3.06
C PHE A 159 -15.58 -15.54 4.19
N ASP A 160 -16.04 -16.33 5.15
CA ASP A 160 -16.75 -15.81 6.31
C ASP A 160 -15.76 -15.18 7.29
N LEU A 161 -15.89 -13.87 7.48
CA LEU A 161 -15.15 -13.18 8.52
C LEU A 161 -15.68 -13.61 9.89
N GLU A 162 -14.78 -13.90 10.83
CA GLU A 162 -15.13 -14.26 12.21
C GLU A 162 -15.92 -13.10 12.86
N ASP A 163 -17.24 -13.28 12.99
CA ASP A 163 -18.14 -12.32 13.65
C ASP A 163 -18.14 -12.52 15.18
N GLY A 164 -18.58 -11.50 15.92
CA GLY A 164 -18.68 -11.54 17.39
C GLY A 164 -17.37 -11.35 18.16
N LYS A 165 -16.21 -11.40 17.49
CA LYS A 165 -14.91 -11.08 18.09
C LYS A 165 -14.63 -9.58 18.13
N ASN A 166 -13.97 -9.11 19.18
CA ASN A 166 -13.39 -7.77 19.18
C ASN A 166 -11.99 -7.78 18.55
N TRP A 167 -11.88 -7.18 17.38
CA TRP A 167 -10.64 -7.08 16.61
C TRP A 167 -9.78 -5.87 17.00
N GLU A 168 -10.24 -5.00 17.91
CA GLU A 168 -9.61 -3.72 18.25
C GLU A 168 -8.08 -3.84 18.46
N GLU A 169 -7.66 -4.74 19.35
CA GLU A 169 -6.26 -4.98 19.68
C GLU A 169 -5.60 -6.08 18.83
N THR A 170 -6.35 -6.68 17.90
CA THR A 170 -5.80 -7.68 17.00
C THR A 170 -4.87 -7.01 15.98
N PRO A 171 -3.62 -7.48 15.82
CA PRO A 171 -2.74 -6.97 14.77
C PRO A 171 -3.29 -7.27 13.38
N ALA A 172 -3.49 -6.24 12.56
CA ALA A 172 -3.79 -6.38 11.14
C ALA A 172 -2.50 -6.62 10.34
N PHE A 173 -1.39 -5.98 10.72
CA PHE A 173 -0.06 -6.24 10.17
C PHE A 173 1.04 -5.67 11.08
N VAL A 174 2.27 -6.15 10.88
CA VAL A 174 3.47 -5.59 11.52
C VAL A 174 4.41 -5.10 10.43
N LYS A 175 4.84 -3.84 10.52
CA LYS A 175 5.78 -3.25 9.56
C LYS A 175 7.07 -2.85 10.25
N TYR A 176 8.18 -3.41 9.80
CA TYR A 176 9.50 -3.01 10.26
C TYR A 176 10.02 -1.81 9.46
N THR A 177 10.65 -0.88 10.17
CA THR A 177 11.32 0.28 9.60
C THR A 177 12.80 0.30 10.00
N THR A 178 13.67 0.69 9.08
CA THR A 178 15.07 0.97 9.39
C THR A 178 15.15 2.34 10.05
N GLY A 179 15.44 2.39 11.35
CA GLY A 179 15.75 3.65 12.02
C GLY A 179 17.14 4.14 11.63
N THR A 180 17.38 5.44 11.72
CA THR A 180 18.70 6.06 11.46
C THR A 180 19.73 5.74 12.54
N THR A 181 19.30 5.40 13.76
CA THR A 181 20.17 5.32 14.96
C THR A 181 20.09 4.00 15.72
N GLY A 182 19.51 2.93 15.14
CA GLY A 182 19.38 1.67 15.89
C GLY A 182 18.80 0.48 15.11
N PRO A 183 18.63 -0.67 15.79
CA PRO A 183 18.04 -1.86 15.17
C PRO A 183 16.64 -1.57 14.64
N ALA A 184 16.27 -2.24 13.54
CA ALA A 184 14.95 -2.07 12.93
C ALA A 184 13.83 -2.30 13.94
N LYS A 185 12.85 -1.38 13.96
CA LYS A 185 11.72 -1.41 14.89
C LYS A 185 10.48 -1.91 14.18
N GLY A 186 9.76 -2.84 14.80
CA GLY A 186 8.48 -3.34 14.31
C GLY A 186 7.34 -2.50 14.85
N VAL A 187 6.61 -1.83 13.97
CA VAL A 187 5.38 -1.11 14.30
C VAL A 187 4.20 -2.06 14.09
N VAL A 188 3.45 -2.30 15.15
CA VAL A 188 2.22 -3.10 15.11
C VAL A 188 1.07 -2.19 14.74
N TYR A 189 0.33 -2.53 13.69
CA TYR A 189 -0.91 -1.86 13.32
C TYR A 189 -2.06 -2.79 13.66
N ASN A 190 -2.86 -2.43 14.67
CA ASN A 190 -4.06 -3.18 15.03
C ASN A 190 -5.30 -2.66 14.25
N HIS A 191 -6.40 -3.41 14.27
CA HIS A 191 -7.60 -2.97 13.55
C HIS A 191 -8.21 -1.69 14.12
N GLY A 192 -8.13 -1.46 15.43
CA GLY A 192 -8.60 -0.23 16.07
C GLY A 192 -7.92 1.03 15.51
N MET A 193 -6.60 0.99 15.34
CA MET A 193 -5.80 2.05 14.72
C MET A 193 -6.21 2.30 13.27
N LEU A 194 -6.48 1.24 12.50
CA LEU A 194 -6.91 1.37 11.11
C LEU A 194 -8.33 1.95 11.01
N HIS A 195 -9.24 1.59 11.92
CA HIS A 195 -10.57 2.20 12.02
C HIS A 195 -10.50 3.68 12.45
N ALA A 196 -9.61 4.03 13.36
CA ALA A 196 -9.34 5.43 13.72
C ALA A 196 -8.80 6.21 12.51
N HIS A 197 -7.86 5.63 11.76
CA HIS A 197 -7.34 6.23 10.53
C HIS A 197 -8.44 6.40 9.47
N LEU A 198 -9.30 5.41 9.28
CA LEU A 198 -10.45 5.49 8.37
C LEU A 198 -11.40 6.64 8.73
N ARG A 199 -11.70 6.82 10.04
CA ARG A 199 -12.52 7.93 10.53
C ARG A 199 -11.87 9.30 10.28
N LEU A 200 -10.55 9.40 10.48
CA LEU A 200 -9.79 10.61 10.20
C LEU A 200 -9.84 10.97 8.71
N LEU A 201 -9.61 10.00 7.81
CA LEU A 201 -9.68 10.28 6.37
C LEU A 201 -11.08 10.75 5.94
N LYS A 202 -12.14 10.14 6.51
CA LYS A 202 -13.53 10.60 6.29
C LYS A 202 -13.76 12.03 6.78
N SER A 203 -13.23 12.40 7.95
CA SER A 203 -13.39 13.76 8.47
C SER A 203 -12.62 14.81 7.68
N GLN A 204 -11.58 14.41 6.96
CA GLN A 204 -10.86 15.23 5.96
C GLN A 204 -11.56 15.26 4.59
N GLY A 205 -12.82 14.81 4.52
CA GLY A 205 -13.62 14.82 3.29
C GLY A 205 -13.20 13.79 2.23
N MET A 206 -12.29 12.85 2.54
CA MET A 206 -11.94 11.80 1.58
C MET A 206 -13.11 10.83 1.41
N ASN A 207 -13.46 10.58 0.15
CA ASN A 207 -14.66 9.85 -0.22
C ASN A 207 -14.47 9.05 -1.52
N LYS A 208 -15.54 8.41 -1.97
CA LYS A 208 -15.55 7.52 -3.14
C LYS A 208 -15.29 8.20 -4.49
N GLU A 209 -15.26 9.52 -4.59
CA GLU A 209 -14.89 10.21 -5.83
C GLU A 209 -13.38 10.44 -5.93
N GLU A 210 -12.65 10.22 -4.84
CA GLU A 210 -11.22 10.49 -4.80
C GLU A 210 -10.42 9.42 -5.57
N VAL A 211 -9.41 9.92 -6.29
CA VAL A 211 -8.34 9.13 -6.89
C VAL A 211 -7.04 9.60 -6.26
N PHE A 212 -6.38 8.70 -5.55
CA PHE A 212 -5.14 8.97 -4.83
C PHE A 212 -3.93 8.53 -5.65
N PHE A 213 -2.94 9.40 -5.82
CA PHE A 213 -1.66 9.08 -6.43
C PHE A 213 -0.51 9.05 -5.41
N GLY A 214 0.26 7.96 -5.37
CA GLY A 214 1.51 7.90 -4.63
C GLY A 214 1.65 6.66 -3.76
N ARG A 215 2.38 6.79 -2.65
CA ARG A 215 2.60 5.71 -1.68
C ARG A 215 2.19 6.14 -0.30
N SER A 216 1.48 5.26 0.40
CA SER A 216 1.26 5.37 1.85
C SER A 216 1.42 4.01 2.51
N GLY A 217 1.80 4.02 3.80
CA GLY A 217 1.83 2.80 4.61
C GLY A 217 0.45 2.21 4.89
N THR A 218 -0.62 2.99 4.69
CA THR A 218 -2.00 2.63 5.04
C THR A 218 -2.95 2.62 3.84
N LEU A 219 -2.44 2.56 2.59
CA LEU A 219 -3.29 2.48 1.38
C LEU A 219 -4.32 1.34 1.43
N ILE A 220 -4.08 0.32 2.26
CA ILE A 220 -5.03 -0.77 2.49
C ILE A 220 -6.42 -0.32 2.95
N VAL A 221 -6.59 0.88 3.52
CA VAL A 221 -7.92 1.35 3.94
C VAL A 221 -8.65 2.13 2.84
N HIS A 222 -7.96 2.49 1.74
CA HIS A 222 -8.54 3.32 0.68
C HIS A 222 -9.77 2.69 0.03
N PRO A 223 -9.78 1.38 -0.32
CA PRO A 223 -10.98 0.75 -0.85
C PRO A 223 -12.20 0.83 0.09
N LEU A 224 -12.00 0.88 1.41
CA LEU A 224 -13.10 1.00 2.38
C LEU A 224 -13.79 2.37 2.33
N LEU A 225 -13.11 3.37 1.74
CA LEU A 225 -13.65 4.70 1.44
C LEU A 225 -14.19 4.83 0.02
N GLY A 226 -14.05 3.80 -0.82
CA GLY A 226 -14.37 3.89 -2.24
C GLY A 226 -13.28 4.60 -3.06
N ILE A 227 -12.07 4.78 -2.52
CA ILE A 227 -10.96 5.50 -3.20
C ILE A 227 -10.22 4.56 -4.16
N THR A 228 -9.87 5.08 -5.34
CA THR A 228 -8.92 4.41 -6.25
C THR A 228 -7.49 4.82 -5.90
N SER A 229 -6.57 3.86 -5.77
CA SER A 229 -5.17 4.13 -5.42
C SER A 229 -4.21 3.80 -6.56
N ILE A 230 -3.57 4.83 -7.10
CA ILE A 230 -2.54 4.74 -8.14
C ILE A 230 -1.17 4.71 -7.48
N VAL A 231 -0.48 3.58 -7.62
CA VAL A 231 0.75 3.28 -6.92
C VAL A 231 1.90 3.19 -7.91
N ASN A 232 2.71 4.24 -7.97
CA ASN A 232 4.01 4.19 -8.62
C ASN A 232 5.03 3.63 -7.64
N THR A 233 5.75 2.55 -7.98
CA THR A 233 6.77 1.91 -7.11
C THR A 233 8.24 2.27 -7.46
N SER A 234 8.48 3.20 -8.39
CA SER A 234 9.81 3.67 -8.82
C SER A 234 10.59 4.39 -7.72
N LYS A 235 11.93 4.37 -7.73
CA LYS A 235 12.67 5.11 -6.70
C LYS A 235 12.37 6.62 -6.85
N PRO A 236 12.34 7.41 -5.76
CA PRO A 236 12.09 8.86 -5.88
C PRO A 236 13.00 9.56 -6.89
N ARG A 237 14.30 9.19 -6.92
CA ARG A 237 15.28 9.70 -7.91
C ARG A 237 14.96 9.36 -9.38
N GLN A 238 14.14 8.34 -9.62
CA GLN A 238 13.69 7.93 -10.95
C GLN A 238 12.33 8.53 -11.32
N THR A 239 11.68 9.23 -10.38
CA THR A 239 10.35 9.82 -10.58
C THR A 239 10.54 11.28 -10.99
N THR A 240 10.44 11.57 -12.28
CA THR A 240 10.59 12.94 -12.82
C THR A 240 9.32 13.77 -12.58
N GLY A 241 9.42 15.10 -12.67
CA GLY A 241 8.25 15.98 -12.57
C GLY A 241 7.24 15.75 -13.71
N GLN A 242 7.73 15.48 -14.93
CA GLN A 242 6.88 15.15 -16.08
C GLN A 242 6.08 13.86 -15.81
N ASN A 243 6.72 12.79 -15.33
CA ASN A 243 6.03 11.56 -14.95
C ASN A 243 4.94 11.82 -13.90
N ILE A 244 5.20 12.64 -12.88
CA ILE A 244 4.21 12.96 -11.84
C ILE A 244 3.00 13.66 -12.46
N VAL A 245 3.22 14.66 -13.33
CA VAL A 245 2.16 15.39 -14.02
C VAL A 245 1.36 14.47 -14.94
N ASP A 246 2.02 13.65 -15.76
CA ASP A 246 1.36 12.74 -16.69
C ASP A 246 0.48 11.73 -15.97
N GLU A 247 1.00 11.10 -14.92
CA GLU A 247 0.25 10.09 -14.17
C GLU A 247 -0.92 10.71 -13.38
N ILE A 248 -0.73 11.89 -12.77
CA ILE A 248 -1.83 12.61 -12.10
C ILE A 248 -2.92 12.99 -13.11
N ASN A 249 -2.55 13.50 -14.29
CA ASN A 249 -3.51 13.93 -15.30
C ASN A 249 -4.21 12.75 -15.97
N GLN A 250 -3.50 11.67 -16.28
CA GLN A 250 -4.06 10.45 -16.85
C GLN A 250 -5.17 9.88 -15.96
N TRP A 251 -4.91 9.82 -14.65
CA TRP A 251 -5.85 9.26 -13.67
C TRP A 251 -6.80 10.29 -13.06
N LYS A 252 -6.66 11.57 -13.43
CA LYS A 252 -7.35 12.70 -12.81
C LYS A 252 -7.25 12.65 -11.28
N ALA A 253 -6.05 12.35 -10.76
CA ALA A 253 -5.84 12.20 -9.33
C ALA A 253 -6.23 13.48 -8.59
N SER A 254 -7.06 13.33 -7.57
CA SER A 254 -7.60 14.41 -6.74
C SER A 254 -6.77 14.63 -5.48
N SER A 255 -6.04 13.60 -5.04
CA SER A 255 -5.07 13.69 -3.96
C SER A 255 -3.78 12.98 -4.32
N ALA A 256 -2.66 13.46 -3.78
CA ALA A 256 -1.37 12.82 -3.97
C ALA A 256 -0.50 12.83 -2.71
N PHE A 257 0.36 11.83 -2.57
CA PHE A 257 1.45 11.83 -1.59
C PHE A 257 2.80 11.71 -2.29
N LEU A 258 3.70 12.66 -2.04
CA LEU A 258 5.06 12.67 -2.57
C LEU A 258 6.09 12.68 -1.45
N SER A 259 7.18 11.96 -1.65
CA SER A 259 8.39 12.17 -0.84
C SER A 259 9.04 13.53 -1.17
N PRO A 260 9.83 14.13 -0.25
CA PRO A 260 10.53 15.39 -0.51
C PRO A 260 11.32 15.42 -1.82
N PRO A 261 12.11 14.38 -2.20
CA PRO A 261 12.81 14.39 -3.49
C PRO A 261 11.86 14.42 -4.69
N SER A 262 10.70 13.76 -4.61
CA SER A 262 9.70 13.77 -5.69
C SER A 262 8.99 15.13 -5.79
N ALA A 263 8.70 15.78 -4.66
CA ALA A 263 8.15 17.13 -4.65
C ALA A 263 9.15 18.14 -5.24
N ILE A 264 10.45 18.01 -4.95
CA ILE A 264 11.51 18.84 -5.55
C ILE A 264 11.57 18.64 -7.07
N ASN A 265 11.49 17.40 -7.55
CA ASN A 265 11.47 17.12 -8.99
C ASN A 265 10.25 17.73 -9.68
N LEU A 266 9.08 17.66 -9.04
CA LEU A 266 7.86 18.30 -9.54
C LEU A 266 8.01 19.83 -9.60
N ALA A 267 8.47 20.47 -8.52
CA ALA A 267 8.67 21.92 -8.47
C ALA A 267 9.63 22.42 -9.56
N LYS A 268 10.76 21.74 -9.77
CA LYS A 268 11.72 22.08 -10.84
C LYS A 268 11.10 22.01 -12.23
N PHE A 269 10.28 20.98 -12.46
CA PHE A 269 9.58 20.83 -13.74
C PHE A 269 8.56 21.94 -13.98
N LEU A 270 7.78 22.29 -12.95
CA LEU A 270 6.78 23.35 -13.03
C LEU A 270 7.44 24.73 -13.23
N ASP A 271 8.53 25.03 -12.51
CA ASP A 271 9.29 26.28 -12.64
C ASP A 271 9.79 26.52 -14.07
N LEU A 272 10.30 25.46 -14.72
CA LEU A 272 10.72 25.52 -16.12
C LEU A 272 9.54 25.78 -17.08
N ARG A 273 8.35 25.22 -16.81
CA ARG A 273 7.14 25.38 -17.63
C ARG A 273 6.45 26.73 -17.44
N THR A 274 6.55 27.35 -16.26
CA THR A 274 5.93 28.65 -15.97
C THR A 274 6.67 29.83 -16.58
N ASN A 275 7.96 29.67 -16.92
CA ASN A 275 8.73 30.71 -17.61
C ASN A 275 8.32 30.87 -19.09
N ASP A 276 7.58 29.91 -19.66
CA ASP A 276 6.85 30.06 -20.91
C ASP A 276 5.52 30.79 -20.63
N LYS A 277 5.53 32.13 -20.80
CA LYS A 277 4.53 33.15 -20.38
C LYS A 277 3.06 32.97 -20.85
N CYS A 278 2.57 31.79 -21.22
CA CYS A 278 1.28 31.61 -21.90
C CYS A 278 0.25 30.67 -21.23
N GLN A 279 0.43 30.21 -19.98
CA GLN A 279 -0.55 29.29 -19.37
C GLN A 279 -1.24 29.84 -18.13
N ASN A 280 -2.46 30.37 -18.32
CA ASN A 280 -3.41 30.69 -17.24
C ASN A 280 -4.16 29.44 -16.71
N THR A 281 -3.71 28.25 -17.14
CA THR A 281 -4.35 26.96 -16.89
C THR A 281 -3.49 26.16 -15.90
N PRO A 282 -4.08 25.66 -14.80
CA PRO A 282 -3.36 24.79 -13.86
C PRO A 282 -2.85 23.53 -14.56
N ILE A 283 -1.58 23.15 -14.30
CA ILE A 283 -0.94 21.96 -14.88
C ILE A 283 -1.47 20.66 -14.23
N LEU A 284 -1.99 20.76 -13.00
CA LEU A 284 -2.57 19.65 -12.22
C LEU A 284 -4.04 19.97 -11.89
N PRO A 285 -4.93 20.13 -12.90
CA PRO A 285 -6.26 20.70 -12.72
C PRO A 285 -7.22 19.83 -11.89
N SER A 286 -6.94 18.53 -11.75
CA SER A 286 -7.70 17.61 -10.90
C SER A 286 -7.25 17.61 -9.44
N LEU A 287 -5.99 18.01 -9.17
CA LEU A 287 -5.37 17.82 -7.88
C LEU A 287 -5.90 18.85 -6.87
N LYS A 288 -6.54 18.35 -5.80
CA LYS A 288 -7.12 19.16 -4.73
C LYS A 288 -6.22 19.21 -3.50
N ARG A 289 -5.48 18.12 -3.23
CA ARG A 289 -4.63 17.95 -2.04
C ARG A 289 -3.29 17.31 -2.41
N LEU A 290 -2.19 17.90 -1.96
CA LEU A 290 -0.86 17.29 -2.05
C LEU A 290 -0.24 17.17 -0.67
N TYR A 291 0.04 15.94 -0.26
CA TYR A 291 0.77 15.64 0.95
C TYR A 291 2.24 15.41 0.62
N VAL A 292 3.14 16.07 1.35
CA VAL A 292 4.59 15.85 1.24
C VAL A 292 5.13 15.51 2.62
N GLY A 293 5.72 14.32 2.74
CA GLY A 293 6.11 13.82 4.06
C GLY A 293 7.32 12.89 4.09
N GLY A 294 7.92 12.83 5.28
CA GLY A 294 9.14 12.07 5.57
C GLY A 294 10.32 12.94 6.00
N GLU A 295 10.42 14.16 5.47
CA GLU A 295 11.36 15.23 5.87
C GLU A 295 10.75 16.59 5.52
N SER A 296 11.35 17.69 5.98
CA SER A 296 10.91 19.04 5.62
C SER A 296 11.23 19.39 4.16
N VAL A 297 10.42 20.28 3.57
CA VAL A 297 10.73 20.96 2.29
C VAL A 297 10.66 22.46 2.48
N SER A 298 11.37 23.22 1.63
CA SER A 298 11.38 24.67 1.70
C SER A 298 10.06 25.28 1.23
N ALA A 299 9.70 26.46 1.75
CA ALA A 299 8.51 27.20 1.35
C ALA A 299 8.47 27.49 -0.16
N LYS A 300 9.64 27.62 -0.81
CA LYS A 300 9.76 27.83 -2.26
C LYS A 300 9.16 26.66 -3.06
N ILE A 301 9.26 25.43 -2.56
CA ILE A 301 8.65 24.25 -3.21
C ILE A 301 7.12 24.38 -3.22
N VAL A 302 6.53 24.83 -2.11
CA VAL A 302 5.07 25.05 -2.00
C VAL A 302 4.61 26.11 -3.00
N GLN A 303 5.30 27.26 -3.03
CA GLN A 303 4.99 28.38 -3.93
C GLN A 303 5.05 28.00 -5.41
N LEU A 304 5.91 27.06 -5.80
CA LEU A 304 6.04 26.59 -7.17
C LEU A 304 4.96 25.56 -7.57
N ILE A 305 4.43 24.79 -6.62
CA ILE A 305 3.53 23.67 -6.92
C ILE A 305 2.06 24.07 -6.79
N GLU A 306 1.69 24.71 -5.68
CA GLU A 306 0.29 24.94 -5.30
C GLU A 306 -0.53 25.81 -6.30
N PRO A 307 0.05 26.77 -7.04
CA PRO A 307 -0.67 27.51 -8.08
C PRO A 307 -1.22 26.62 -9.21
N HIS A 308 -0.67 25.41 -9.39
CA HIS A 308 -1.08 24.48 -10.44
C HIS A 308 -2.19 23.53 -10.03
N PHE A 309 -2.71 23.63 -8.80
CA PHE A 309 -3.81 22.78 -8.31
C PHE A 309 -5.17 23.19 -8.89
N SER A 310 -6.16 22.34 -8.65
CA SER A 310 -7.55 22.60 -9.03
C SER A 310 -8.04 23.94 -8.47
N LYS A 311 -8.72 24.72 -9.32
CA LYS A 311 -9.44 25.94 -8.91
C LYS A 311 -10.66 25.63 -8.04
N HIS A 312 -11.17 24.41 -8.09
CA HIS A 312 -12.34 23.93 -7.34
C HIS A 312 -11.92 23.08 -6.12
N ARG A 313 -10.78 23.38 -5.52
CA ARG A 313 -10.32 22.67 -4.30
C ARG A 313 -11.11 23.15 -3.08
N PRO A 314 -11.38 22.26 -2.11
CA PRO A 314 -12.03 22.64 -0.86
C PRO A 314 -11.12 23.54 -0.01
N ALA A 315 -11.69 24.17 1.03
CA ALA A 315 -10.94 25.08 1.92
C ALA A 315 -9.80 24.39 2.67
N ASP A 316 -9.94 23.09 2.95
CA ASP A 316 -8.91 22.22 3.52
C ASP A 316 -8.01 21.57 2.44
N GLY A 317 -8.13 22.01 1.19
CA GLY A 317 -7.27 21.62 0.09
C GLY A 317 -5.90 22.29 0.13
N GLY A 318 -5.08 22.04 -0.89
CA GLY A 318 -3.76 22.66 -1.02
C GLY A 318 -2.61 21.74 -0.65
N PHE A 319 -1.48 22.35 -0.29
CA PHE A 319 -0.24 21.66 0.03
C PHE A 319 -0.15 21.39 1.53
N HIS A 320 0.11 20.14 1.92
CA HIS A 320 0.22 19.72 3.31
C HIS A 320 1.57 19.09 3.58
N LEU A 321 2.29 19.60 4.59
CA LEU A 321 3.48 18.95 5.12
C LEU A 321 3.08 17.90 6.15
N VAL A 322 3.57 16.68 5.98
CA VAL A 322 3.32 15.55 6.88
C VAL A 322 4.66 15.12 7.48
N THR A 323 4.98 15.71 8.64
CA THR A 323 6.17 15.39 9.43
C THR A 323 5.89 14.29 10.43
#